data_AF-A0A923RF61-F1
#
_entry.id   AF-A0A923RF61-F1
#
_cell.length_a   1.000
_cell.length_b   1.000
_cell.length_c   1.000
_cell.angle_alpha   90.00
_cell.angle_beta   90.00
_cell.angle_gamma   90.00
#
_symmetry.space_group_name_H-M   'P 1'
#
loop_
_entity.id
_entity.type
_entity.pdbx_description
1 polymer ?
#
loop_
_entity_poly.entity_id
_entity_poly.type
_entity_poly.pdbx_seq_one_letter_code
_entity_poly.pdbx_strand_id
1 'polypeptide(L)'
;AGYNSSNNRLDLGLFGKSPGLSITNANSYVGIGTTAPAAQLHVVPATASVTAQVVQGKASQTGNLTEWQNSAGTAMTRVDPNGYLGIGPGAATPAGLLDVAADAVGGSNHISYTMTTNASGDPYNMNLNTGPGMRRAVWTSQEGTYYQAMAFSDGGGLATDVMFGISASSNSGASWQPRFAVMQTGNVGIGTKTPSYTLHVNGSVAGTGAYNALSDIRLKTNIKPLEGVIEKLAGLHGITYTWKDPVKMKDDREQIGFIAQDVKKVFPQAVTLQNDGFMSVAYSMIIPPTVEAVKLIYAKVLQLEANFQKADSRVAALEKENELLKKRSDLMMSELEKMKCDLVALKQVAPSNRIPASVQHK
;
A
#
# COMPACT_ATOMS: atom_id res chain seq x y z
N ALA A 1 -15.56 -4.76 -79.31
CA ALA A 1 -15.91 -5.90 -78.45
C ALA A 1 -15.55 -7.18 -79.19
N GLY A 2 -14.79 -8.09 -78.59
CA GLY A 2 -14.47 -9.40 -79.16
C GLY A 2 -14.98 -10.49 -78.24
N TYR A 3 -15.76 -11.43 -78.77
CA TYR A 3 -16.15 -12.64 -78.03
C TYR A 3 -15.21 -13.78 -78.42
N ASN A 4 -14.54 -14.37 -77.43
CA ASN A 4 -13.70 -15.54 -77.60
C ASN A 4 -14.51 -16.77 -77.19
N SER A 5 -14.96 -17.54 -78.18
CA SER A 5 -15.76 -18.74 -77.97
C SER A 5 -14.99 -19.89 -77.32
N SER A 6 -13.66 -19.92 -77.45
CA SER A 6 -12.83 -21.02 -76.93
C SER A 6 -12.70 -21.00 -75.40
N ASN A 7 -12.87 -19.83 -74.78
CA ASN A 7 -12.84 -19.67 -73.33
C ASN A 7 -14.05 -18.88 -72.78
N ASN A 8 -15.11 -18.75 -73.59
CA ASN A 8 -16.39 -18.15 -73.23
C ASN A 8 -16.22 -16.77 -72.55
N ARG A 9 -15.47 -15.89 -73.22
CA ARG A 9 -15.04 -14.59 -72.69
C ARG A 9 -15.42 -13.45 -73.62
N LEU A 10 -15.88 -12.35 -73.05
CA LEU A 10 -16.14 -11.09 -73.75
C LEU A 10 -15.09 -10.04 -73.37
N ASP A 11 -14.42 -9.48 -74.37
CA ASP A 11 -13.41 -8.44 -74.22
C ASP A 11 -13.86 -7.09 -74.80
N LEU A 12 -13.70 -6.06 -73.99
CA LEU A 12 -14.01 -4.67 -74.31
C LEU A 12 -12.73 -3.83 -74.19
N GLY A 13 -12.30 -3.24 -75.29
CA GLY A 13 -11.06 -2.46 -75.37
C GLY A 13 -10.96 -1.66 -76.66
N LEU A 14 -9.97 -0.77 -76.70
CA LEU A 14 -9.60 0.00 -77.90
C LEU A 14 -8.83 -0.88 -78.89
N PHE A 15 -9.07 -0.69 -80.19
CA PHE A 15 -8.40 -1.48 -81.23
C PHE A 15 -6.87 -1.40 -81.11
N GLY A 16 -6.19 -2.56 -81.16
CA GLY A 16 -4.74 -2.66 -81.05
C GLY A 16 -4.17 -2.52 -79.64
N LYS A 17 -5.01 -2.46 -78.60
CA LYS A 17 -4.61 -2.42 -77.18
C LYS A 17 -5.12 -3.65 -76.44
N SER A 18 -4.48 -3.97 -75.32
CA SER A 18 -5.01 -4.96 -74.38
C SER A 18 -6.44 -4.57 -73.95
N PRO A 19 -7.37 -5.53 -73.82
CA PRO A 19 -8.72 -5.25 -73.35
C PRO A 19 -8.71 -4.53 -71.99
N GLY A 20 -9.48 -3.44 -71.88
CA GLY A 20 -9.61 -2.68 -70.64
C GLY A 20 -10.65 -3.29 -69.69
N LEU A 21 -11.61 -4.04 -70.24
CA LEU A 21 -12.65 -4.77 -69.50
C LEU A 21 -12.82 -6.17 -70.10
N SER A 22 -12.87 -7.19 -69.25
CA SER A 22 -13.03 -8.60 -69.60
C SER A 22 -14.13 -9.23 -68.75
N ILE A 23 -15.01 -10.03 -69.36
CA ILE A 23 -16.05 -10.80 -68.67
C ILE A 23 -15.88 -12.28 -69.03
N THR A 24 -15.76 -13.15 -68.04
CA THR A 24 -15.62 -14.61 -68.25
C THR A 24 -16.84 -15.37 -67.72
N ASN A 25 -17.35 -16.32 -68.49
CA ASN A 25 -18.62 -17.01 -68.18
C ASN A 25 -18.46 -18.15 -67.16
N ALA A 26 -17.25 -18.70 -66.95
CA ALA A 26 -17.06 -19.85 -66.07
C ALA A 26 -17.40 -19.56 -64.59
N ASN A 27 -17.15 -18.33 -64.11
CA ASN A 27 -17.40 -17.91 -62.72
C ASN A 27 -18.04 -16.50 -62.61
N SER A 28 -18.56 -15.96 -63.73
CA SER A 28 -19.10 -14.59 -63.81
C SER A 28 -18.12 -13.51 -63.35
N TYR A 29 -16.84 -13.64 -63.74
CA TYR A 29 -15.80 -12.70 -63.32
C TYR A 29 -15.73 -11.48 -64.25
N VAL A 30 -15.52 -10.31 -63.65
CA VAL A 30 -15.29 -9.04 -64.32
C VAL A 30 -13.89 -8.55 -64.00
N GLY A 31 -13.03 -8.46 -65.01
CA GLY A 31 -11.70 -7.88 -64.92
C GLY A 31 -11.66 -6.49 -65.52
N ILE A 32 -11.13 -5.49 -64.81
CA ILE A 32 -10.83 -4.15 -65.33
C ILE A 32 -9.30 -3.98 -65.29
N GLY A 33 -8.68 -3.74 -66.44
CA GLY A 33 -7.22 -3.69 -66.58
C GLY A 33 -6.54 -5.06 -66.51
N THR A 34 -7.30 -6.16 -66.44
CA THR A 34 -6.80 -7.54 -66.48
C THR A 34 -7.70 -8.45 -67.30
N THR A 35 -7.07 -9.39 -67.98
CA THR A 35 -7.70 -10.40 -68.84
C THR A 35 -7.92 -11.74 -68.13
N ALA A 36 -7.32 -11.90 -66.94
CA ALA A 36 -7.39 -13.08 -66.09
C ALA A 36 -7.82 -12.67 -64.67
N PRO A 37 -9.10 -12.30 -64.46
CA PRO A 37 -9.59 -11.95 -63.13
C PRO A 37 -9.49 -13.14 -62.16
N ALA A 38 -9.06 -12.88 -60.92
CA ALA A 38 -8.92 -13.90 -59.87
C ALA A 38 -10.11 -13.91 -58.88
N ALA A 39 -11.04 -12.99 -59.03
CA ALA A 39 -12.25 -12.82 -58.23
C ALA A 39 -13.39 -12.30 -59.12
N GLN A 40 -14.63 -12.31 -58.62
CA GLN A 40 -15.81 -11.82 -59.35
C GLN A 40 -15.65 -10.37 -59.84
N LEU A 41 -14.94 -9.54 -59.08
CA LEU A 41 -14.47 -8.24 -59.53
C LEU A 41 -12.96 -8.14 -59.26
N HIS A 42 -12.16 -7.95 -60.31
CA HIS A 42 -10.72 -7.72 -60.20
C HIS A 42 -10.34 -6.45 -60.96
N VAL A 43 -10.01 -5.39 -60.23
CA VAL A 43 -9.62 -4.09 -60.80
C VAL A 43 -8.11 -3.91 -60.62
N VAL A 44 -7.38 -3.80 -61.71
CA VAL A 44 -5.93 -3.58 -61.72
C VAL A 44 -5.62 -2.27 -62.43
N PRO A 45 -5.03 -1.27 -61.75
CA PRO A 45 -4.66 -0.02 -62.40
C PRO A 45 -3.52 -0.26 -63.40
N ALA A 46 -3.54 0.48 -64.52
CA ALA A 46 -2.54 0.32 -65.57
C ALA A 46 -1.11 0.73 -65.14
N THR A 47 -1.00 1.62 -64.15
CA THR A 47 0.27 2.06 -63.55
C THR A 47 0.07 2.33 -62.06
N ALA A 48 1.17 2.44 -61.30
CA ALA A 48 1.14 2.72 -59.86
C ALA A 48 0.52 4.09 -59.50
N SER A 49 0.42 5.03 -60.45
CA SER A 49 -0.13 6.37 -60.22
C SER A 49 -1.63 6.45 -60.48
N VAL A 50 -2.27 5.41 -61.02
CA VAL A 50 -3.70 5.41 -61.35
C VAL A 50 -4.50 4.90 -60.15
N THR A 51 -5.45 5.71 -59.67
CA THR A 51 -6.43 5.29 -58.66
C THR A 51 -7.35 4.21 -59.23
N ALA A 52 -7.28 3.00 -58.69
CA ALA A 52 -8.05 1.86 -59.18
C ALA A 52 -9.56 2.03 -58.97
N GLN A 53 -9.99 2.64 -57.87
CA GLN A 53 -11.39 2.82 -57.52
C GLN A 53 -11.59 4.16 -56.78
N VAL A 54 -12.62 4.91 -57.17
CA VAL A 54 -13.12 6.09 -56.45
C VAL A 54 -14.54 5.79 -55.98
N VAL A 55 -14.77 5.89 -54.67
CA VAL A 55 -16.11 5.80 -54.06
C VAL A 55 -16.50 7.20 -53.62
N GLN A 56 -17.47 7.79 -54.30
CA GLN A 56 -17.87 9.18 -54.08
C GLN A 56 -19.34 9.27 -53.71
N GLY A 57 -19.61 10.02 -52.64
CA GLY A 57 -20.96 10.33 -52.20
C GLY A 57 -21.66 11.35 -53.08
N LYS A 58 -22.99 11.31 -53.07
CA LYS A 58 -23.82 12.39 -53.63
C LYS A 58 -23.97 13.52 -52.60
N ALA A 59 -24.16 14.76 -53.07
CA ALA A 59 -24.50 15.86 -52.17
C ALA A 59 -25.70 15.50 -51.27
N SER A 60 -25.57 15.72 -49.96
CA SER A 60 -26.57 15.33 -48.95
C SER A 60 -26.84 13.81 -48.86
N GLN A 61 -25.84 12.98 -49.16
CA GLN A 61 -25.92 11.53 -48.94
C GLN A 61 -26.20 11.22 -47.47
N THR A 62 -27.10 10.26 -47.24
CA THR A 62 -27.45 9.76 -45.89
C THR A 62 -27.06 8.31 -45.67
N GLY A 63 -26.74 7.56 -46.73
CA GLY A 63 -26.27 6.17 -46.65
C GLY A 63 -24.76 6.03 -46.73
N ASN A 64 -24.21 4.90 -46.29
CA ASN A 64 -22.77 4.65 -46.30
C ASN A 64 -22.16 4.76 -47.71
N LEU A 65 -20.91 5.20 -47.80
CA LEU A 65 -20.12 5.25 -49.03
C LEU A 65 -19.81 3.84 -49.55
N THR A 66 -19.43 2.93 -48.65
CA THR A 66 -19.17 1.52 -48.96
C THR A 66 -19.43 0.66 -47.74
N GLU A 67 -19.81 -0.60 -47.97
CA GLU A 67 -20.02 -1.61 -46.93
C GLU A 67 -19.42 -2.95 -47.34
N TRP A 68 -18.77 -3.61 -46.40
CA TRP A 68 -18.39 -5.01 -46.51
C TRP A 68 -19.28 -5.80 -45.55
N GLN A 69 -20.16 -6.65 -46.10
CA GLN A 69 -21.18 -7.36 -45.34
C GLN A 69 -20.83 -8.85 -45.15
N ASN A 70 -21.35 -9.45 -44.08
CA ASN A 70 -21.32 -10.91 -43.91
C ASN A 70 -22.46 -11.59 -44.70
N SER A 71 -22.56 -12.92 -44.61
CA SER A 71 -23.60 -13.70 -45.32
C SER A 71 -25.03 -13.40 -44.88
N ALA A 72 -25.24 -12.77 -43.72
CA ALA A 72 -26.54 -12.33 -43.23
C ALA A 72 -26.90 -10.90 -43.67
N GLY A 73 -26.02 -10.22 -44.41
CA GLY A 73 -26.20 -8.82 -44.84
C GLY A 73 -25.80 -7.78 -43.79
N THR A 74 -25.25 -8.19 -42.64
CA THR A 74 -24.74 -7.25 -41.64
C THR A 74 -23.42 -6.66 -42.12
N ALA A 75 -23.35 -5.33 -42.20
CA ALA A 75 -22.11 -4.63 -42.52
C ALA A 75 -21.08 -4.81 -41.39
N MET A 76 -20.01 -5.52 -41.71
CA MET A 76 -18.86 -5.77 -40.82
C MET A 76 -17.84 -4.65 -40.90
N THR A 77 -17.74 -3.97 -42.04
CA THR A 77 -16.94 -2.75 -42.20
C THR A 77 -17.72 -1.77 -43.05
N ARG A 78 -17.65 -0.47 -42.75
CA ARG A 78 -18.30 0.57 -43.55
C ARG A 78 -17.51 1.87 -43.53
N VAL A 79 -17.70 2.68 -44.57
CA VAL A 79 -17.38 4.11 -44.52
C VAL A 79 -18.71 4.86 -44.54
N ASP A 80 -19.02 5.62 -43.50
CA ASP A 80 -20.29 6.34 -43.37
C ASP A 80 -20.36 7.55 -44.34
N PRO A 81 -21.50 8.27 -44.43
CA PRO A 81 -21.62 9.46 -45.29
C PRO A 81 -20.65 10.59 -44.96
N ASN A 82 -20.12 10.63 -43.73
CA ASN A 82 -19.17 11.63 -43.25
C ASN A 82 -17.72 11.21 -43.46
N GLY A 83 -17.48 9.99 -43.97
CA GLY A 83 -16.14 9.43 -44.19
C GLY A 83 -15.57 8.68 -42.99
N TYR A 84 -16.36 8.40 -41.96
CA TYR A 84 -15.91 7.67 -40.78
C TYR A 84 -15.89 6.16 -41.03
N LEU A 85 -14.78 5.51 -40.64
CA LEU A 85 -14.60 4.07 -40.80
C LEU A 85 -15.14 3.32 -39.58
N GLY A 86 -16.19 2.53 -39.78
CA GLY A 86 -16.70 1.59 -38.78
C GLY A 86 -16.18 0.18 -39.04
N ILE A 87 -15.66 -0.50 -38.01
CA ILE A 87 -15.25 -1.91 -38.04
C ILE A 87 -15.98 -2.68 -36.95
N GLY A 88 -16.58 -3.80 -37.34
CA GLY A 88 -17.45 -4.64 -36.52
C GLY A 88 -18.93 -4.25 -36.63
N PRO A 89 -19.84 -5.17 -36.28
CA PRO A 89 -21.28 -4.96 -36.42
C PRO A 89 -21.83 -3.92 -35.43
N GLY A 90 -21.15 -3.67 -34.31
CA GLY A 90 -21.55 -2.66 -33.31
C GLY A 90 -21.29 -1.21 -33.74
N ALA A 91 -20.39 -0.99 -34.70
CA ALA A 91 -19.99 0.36 -35.13
C ALA A 91 -20.94 0.93 -36.19
N ALA A 92 -22.26 0.69 -36.08
CA ALA A 92 -23.26 0.97 -37.14
C ALA A 92 -23.32 2.45 -37.52
N THR A 93 -23.08 3.31 -36.54
CA THR A 93 -22.96 4.77 -36.67
C THR A 93 -21.66 5.21 -36.01
N PRO A 94 -20.52 5.17 -36.74
CA PRO A 94 -19.21 5.49 -36.18
C PRO A 94 -19.21 6.86 -35.47
N ALA A 95 -18.78 6.90 -34.22
CA ALA A 95 -18.76 8.14 -33.43
C ALA A 95 -17.55 9.07 -33.71
N GLY A 96 -16.60 8.61 -34.54
CA GLY A 96 -15.40 9.35 -34.93
C GLY A 96 -14.72 8.71 -36.15
N LEU A 97 -13.58 9.26 -36.58
CA LEU A 97 -12.89 8.86 -37.82
C LEU A 97 -12.66 7.35 -37.97
N LEU A 98 -12.36 6.65 -36.87
CA LEU A 98 -12.29 5.20 -36.79
C LEU A 98 -13.04 4.75 -35.53
N ASP A 99 -14.06 3.92 -35.73
CA ASP A 99 -14.81 3.29 -34.65
C ASP A 99 -14.74 1.77 -34.81
N VAL A 100 -14.23 1.10 -33.78
CA VAL A 100 -14.14 -0.36 -33.74
C VAL A 100 -15.01 -0.85 -32.60
N ALA A 101 -16.11 -1.52 -32.94
CA ALA A 101 -17.07 -2.00 -31.96
C ALA A 101 -17.50 -3.42 -32.28
N ALA A 102 -17.32 -4.30 -31.30
CA ALA A 102 -17.71 -5.70 -31.41
C ALA A 102 -19.23 -5.86 -31.55
N ASP A 103 -19.64 -7.05 -31.99
CA ASP A 103 -21.00 -7.54 -31.74
C ASP A 103 -21.26 -7.51 -30.22
N ALA A 104 -22.53 -7.38 -29.81
CA ALA A 104 -22.94 -7.28 -28.41
C ALA A 104 -22.67 -8.55 -27.57
N VAL A 105 -21.71 -9.38 -27.97
CA VAL A 105 -21.15 -10.48 -27.21
C VAL A 105 -20.16 -9.89 -26.20
N GLY A 106 -20.65 -9.69 -24.98
CA GLY A 106 -19.86 -9.11 -23.90
C GLY A 106 -18.49 -9.79 -23.73
N GLY A 107 -17.44 -8.97 -23.62
CA GLY A 107 -16.08 -9.45 -23.32
C GLY A 107 -15.10 -9.48 -24.50
N SER A 108 -15.45 -8.92 -25.66
CA SER A 108 -14.57 -8.91 -26.83
C SER A 108 -13.57 -7.74 -26.80
N ASN A 109 -12.31 -7.98 -27.20
CA ASN A 109 -11.33 -6.92 -27.42
C ASN A 109 -11.77 -6.12 -28.65
N HIS A 110 -11.92 -4.79 -28.51
CA HIS A 110 -12.25 -3.94 -29.65
C HIS A 110 -11.00 -3.69 -30.51
N ILE A 111 -9.86 -3.52 -29.88
CA ILE A 111 -8.57 -3.39 -30.56
C ILE A 111 -7.57 -4.27 -29.81
N SER A 112 -7.03 -5.27 -30.52
CA SER A 112 -5.91 -6.09 -30.07
C SER A 112 -4.73 -5.83 -30.99
N TYR A 113 -3.63 -5.38 -30.41
CA TYR A 113 -2.36 -5.28 -31.11
C TYR A 113 -1.39 -6.30 -30.52
N THR A 114 -1.03 -7.32 -31.32
CA THR A 114 -0.09 -8.37 -30.95
C THR A 114 1.18 -8.24 -31.80
N MET A 115 2.31 -7.91 -31.17
CA MET A 115 3.63 -8.01 -31.80
C MET A 115 4.29 -9.31 -31.38
N THR A 116 4.59 -10.17 -32.35
CA THR A 116 5.47 -11.33 -32.21
C THR A 116 6.80 -11.02 -32.89
N THR A 117 7.68 -10.26 -32.24
CA THR A 117 8.93 -9.79 -32.88
C THR A 117 10.22 -10.32 -32.24
N ASN A 118 10.14 -11.16 -31.20
CA ASN A 118 11.35 -11.78 -30.65
C ASN A 118 11.55 -13.19 -31.21
N ALA A 119 12.80 -13.60 -31.39
CA ALA A 119 13.20 -14.92 -31.91
C ALA A 119 12.59 -16.10 -31.13
N SER A 120 12.08 -15.86 -29.92
CA SER A 120 11.40 -16.79 -29.02
C SER A 120 9.91 -17.01 -29.31
N GLY A 121 9.27 -16.18 -30.16
CA GLY A 121 7.83 -16.26 -30.46
C GLY A 121 6.91 -15.68 -29.37
N ASP A 122 7.45 -15.01 -28.35
CA ASP A 122 6.67 -14.46 -27.24
C ASP A 122 5.92 -13.17 -27.64
N PRO A 123 4.64 -13.01 -27.26
CA PRO A 123 3.83 -11.87 -27.67
C PRO A 123 3.95 -10.66 -26.73
N TYR A 124 3.99 -9.46 -27.32
CA TYR A 124 3.59 -8.22 -26.66
C TYR A 124 2.16 -7.90 -27.07
N ASN A 125 1.26 -7.70 -26.10
CA ASN A 125 -0.13 -7.39 -26.38
C ASN A 125 -0.55 -6.05 -25.78
N MET A 126 -1.28 -5.28 -26.58
CA MET A 126 -2.12 -4.17 -26.11
C MET A 126 -3.57 -4.52 -26.39
N ASN A 127 -4.37 -4.59 -25.34
CA ASN A 127 -5.79 -4.88 -25.46
C ASN A 127 -6.62 -3.77 -24.84
N LEU A 128 -7.57 -3.25 -25.62
CA LEU A 128 -8.66 -2.42 -25.14
C LEU A 128 -9.91 -3.29 -25.04
N ASN A 129 -10.24 -3.67 -23.80
CA ASN A 129 -11.33 -4.57 -23.48
C ASN A 129 -12.52 -3.74 -23.03
N THR A 130 -13.66 -3.99 -23.66
CA THR A 130 -14.96 -3.48 -23.20
C THR A 130 -15.94 -4.64 -23.13
N GLY A 131 -16.49 -4.88 -21.94
CA GLY A 131 -17.56 -5.85 -21.68
C GLY A 131 -18.57 -5.28 -20.69
N PRO A 132 -19.69 -5.97 -20.42
CA PRO A 132 -20.66 -5.54 -19.42
C PRO A 132 -19.98 -5.36 -18.06
N GLY A 133 -19.87 -4.11 -17.59
CA GLY A 133 -19.22 -3.77 -16.32
C GLY A 133 -17.69 -3.73 -16.33
N MET A 134 -17.02 -3.89 -17.48
CA MET A 134 -15.55 -3.88 -17.54
C MET A 134 -15.05 -3.00 -18.68
N ARG A 135 -14.46 -1.86 -18.35
CA ARG A 135 -13.62 -1.09 -19.27
C ARG A 135 -12.19 -1.23 -18.82
N ARG A 136 -11.34 -1.80 -19.67
CA ARG A 136 -9.95 -2.09 -19.29
C ARG A 136 -8.99 -1.85 -20.45
N ALA A 137 -7.90 -1.20 -20.16
CA ALA A 137 -6.73 -1.17 -21.02
C ALA A 137 -5.64 -2.02 -20.37
N VAL A 138 -5.13 -3.03 -21.10
CA VAL A 138 -4.08 -3.92 -20.60
C VAL A 138 -2.93 -3.98 -21.58
N TRP A 139 -1.73 -3.82 -21.02
CA TRP A 139 -0.48 -4.09 -21.69
C TRP A 139 0.13 -5.32 -21.03
N THR A 140 0.49 -6.32 -21.84
CA THR A 140 1.17 -7.52 -21.34
C THR A 140 2.40 -7.81 -22.17
N SER A 141 3.46 -8.28 -21.51
CA SER A 141 4.59 -8.94 -22.15
C SER A 141 4.76 -10.34 -21.57
N GLN A 142 5.30 -11.22 -22.40
CA GLN A 142 5.69 -12.56 -22.02
C GLN A 142 7.15 -12.81 -22.43
N GLU A 143 7.89 -13.56 -21.62
CA GLU A 143 9.15 -14.17 -21.98
C GLU A 143 9.19 -15.57 -21.34
N GLY A 144 8.96 -16.62 -22.12
CA GLY A 144 8.81 -17.98 -21.58
C GLY A 144 7.67 -18.08 -20.55
N THR A 145 8.00 -18.34 -19.27
CA THR A 145 7.03 -18.40 -18.15
C THR A 145 6.86 -17.07 -17.41
N TYR A 146 7.63 -16.03 -17.76
CA TYR A 146 7.53 -14.71 -17.15
C TYR A 146 6.46 -13.88 -17.84
N TYR A 147 5.52 -13.37 -17.05
CA TYR A 147 4.47 -12.47 -17.49
C TYR A 147 4.56 -11.17 -16.72
N GLN A 148 4.42 -10.06 -17.44
CA GLN A 148 4.24 -8.74 -16.86
C GLN A 148 2.96 -8.13 -17.39
N ALA A 149 2.27 -7.38 -16.55
CA ALA A 149 1.06 -6.70 -16.93
C ALA A 149 0.98 -5.31 -16.29
N MET A 150 0.54 -4.35 -17.09
CA MET A 150 0.01 -3.08 -16.62
C MET A 150 -1.46 -3.02 -17.00
N ALA A 151 -2.31 -2.64 -16.06
CA ALA A 151 -3.74 -2.55 -16.30
C ALA A 151 -4.31 -1.25 -15.74
N PHE A 152 -5.23 -0.65 -16.50
CA PHE A 152 -6.13 0.40 -16.06
C PHE A 152 -7.55 -0.13 -16.22
N SER A 153 -8.37 -0.03 -15.18
CA SER A 153 -9.75 -0.52 -15.21
C SER A 153 -10.72 0.39 -14.46
N ASP A 154 -12.00 0.30 -14.79
CA ASP A 154 -13.09 0.96 -14.06
C ASP A 154 -13.59 0.14 -12.86
N GLY A 155 -12.95 -0.99 -12.54
CA GLY A 155 -13.11 -1.75 -11.30
C GLY A 155 -14.14 -2.86 -11.36
N GLY A 156 -15.05 -2.86 -12.34
CA GLY A 156 -16.23 -3.73 -12.32
C GLY A 156 -16.03 -5.19 -12.75
N GLY A 157 -14.84 -5.76 -12.55
CA GLY A 157 -14.59 -7.12 -13.06
C GLY A 157 -13.40 -7.92 -12.56
N LEU A 158 -12.59 -7.37 -11.67
CA LEU A 158 -11.61 -8.14 -10.94
C LEU A 158 -12.20 -8.45 -9.57
N ALA A 159 -11.90 -9.62 -9.00
CA ALA A 159 -12.29 -9.99 -7.63
C ALA A 159 -11.75 -9.04 -6.52
N THR A 160 -11.13 -7.93 -6.93
CA THR A 160 -10.50 -6.88 -6.14
C THR A 160 -10.57 -5.60 -6.99
N ASP A 161 -11.30 -4.57 -6.55
CA ASP A 161 -11.56 -3.30 -7.25
C ASP A 161 -10.28 -2.51 -7.63
N VAL A 162 -9.47 -2.97 -8.58
CA VAL A 162 -8.19 -2.34 -8.95
C VAL A 162 -8.39 -1.37 -10.10
N MET A 163 -8.19 -0.07 -9.86
CA MET A 163 -8.23 0.97 -10.89
C MET A 163 -6.98 0.98 -11.75
N PHE A 164 -5.81 0.82 -11.12
CA PHE A 164 -4.52 0.78 -11.79
C PHE A 164 -3.62 -0.23 -11.11
N GLY A 165 -2.89 -1.04 -11.87
CA GLY A 165 -1.94 -1.95 -11.25
C GLY A 165 -0.87 -2.47 -12.17
N ILE A 166 0.24 -2.86 -11.54
CA ILE A 166 1.39 -3.50 -12.15
C ILE A 166 1.55 -4.87 -11.50
N SER A 167 1.57 -5.91 -12.31
CA SER A 167 1.73 -7.29 -11.87
C SER A 167 2.90 -7.92 -12.61
N ALA A 168 3.58 -8.84 -11.94
CA ALA A 168 4.37 -9.85 -12.62
C ALA A 168 3.99 -11.22 -12.06
N SER A 169 3.70 -12.18 -12.93
CA SER A 169 3.58 -13.59 -12.55
C SER A 169 4.66 -14.39 -13.27
N SER A 170 5.18 -15.41 -12.60
CA SER A 170 6.08 -16.40 -13.21
C SER A 170 5.30 -17.63 -13.72
N ASN A 171 3.99 -17.51 -13.96
CA ASN A 171 3.18 -18.64 -14.41
C ASN A 171 1.92 -18.19 -15.17
N SER A 172 1.76 -18.76 -16.37
CA SER A 172 0.54 -18.81 -17.17
C SER A 172 -0.55 -19.52 -16.36
N GLY A 173 -1.46 -18.77 -15.74
CA GLY A 173 -2.57 -19.33 -14.94
C GLY A 173 -2.56 -18.99 -13.45
N ALA A 174 -1.56 -18.25 -12.96
CA ALA A 174 -1.55 -17.76 -11.58
C ALA A 174 -2.42 -16.50 -11.44
N SER A 175 -3.31 -16.50 -10.44
CA SER A 175 -4.07 -15.34 -9.96
C SER A 175 -3.19 -14.08 -9.96
N TRP A 176 -3.66 -12.99 -10.59
CA TRP A 176 -2.97 -11.70 -10.67
C TRP A 176 -2.33 -11.31 -9.32
N GLN A 177 -1.00 -11.12 -9.30
CA GLN A 177 -0.22 -10.78 -8.10
C GLN A 177 0.30 -9.35 -8.25
N PRO A 178 -0.42 -8.33 -7.73
CA PRO A 178 0.04 -6.96 -7.83
C PRO A 178 1.37 -6.79 -7.11
N ARG A 179 2.35 -6.27 -7.84
CA ARG A 179 3.51 -5.62 -7.23
C ARG A 179 3.12 -4.23 -6.75
N PHE A 180 2.22 -3.58 -7.49
CA PHE A 180 1.63 -2.29 -7.18
C PHE A 180 0.16 -2.28 -7.59
N ALA A 181 -0.73 -1.80 -6.74
CA ALA A 181 -2.15 -1.68 -7.02
C ALA A 181 -2.73 -0.41 -6.41
N VAL A 182 -3.53 0.33 -7.17
CA VAL A 182 -4.41 1.40 -6.72
C VAL A 182 -5.83 0.86 -6.78
N MET A 183 -6.49 0.81 -5.63
CA MET A 183 -7.84 0.33 -5.47
C MET A 183 -8.86 1.43 -5.78
N GLN A 184 -10.10 1.06 -6.11
CA GLN A 184 -11.23 1.98 -6.30
C GLN A 184 -11.53 2.78 -5.02
N THR A 185 -11.22 2.21 -3.86
CA THR A 185 -11.31 2.90 -2.56
C THR A 185 -10.26 4.00 -2.38
N GLY A 186 -9.30 4.14 -3.29
CA GLY A 186 -8.16 5.04 -3.21
C GLY A 186 -6.95 4.47 -2.46
N ASN A 187 -7.09 3.29 -1.84
CA ASN A 187 -5.97 2.64 -1.15
C ASN A 187 -4.92 2.12 -2.15
N VAL A 188 -3.65 2.22 -1.78
CA VAL A 188 -2.51 1.74 -2.55
C VAL A 188 -1.86 0.54 -1.86
N GLY A 189 -1.76 -0.58 -2.56
CA GLY A 189 -1.09 -1.79 -2.12
C GLY A 189 0.24 -1.99 -2.84
N ILE A 190 1.32 -2.25 -2.11
CA ILE A 190 2.60 -2.71 -2.64
C ILE A 190 2.86 -4.13 -2.14
N GLY A 191 2.86 -5.10 -3.05
CA GLY A 191 2.96 -6.53 -2.72
C GLY A 191 1.75 -7.10 -1.95
N THR A 192 0.61 -6.42 -1.97
CA THR A 192 -0.67 -6.87 -1.41
C THR A 192 -1.83 -6.40 -2.29
N LYS A 193 -2.87 -7.22 -2.39
CA LYS A 193 -4.11 -6.95 -3.15
C LYS A 193 -5.28 -6.49 -2.27
N THR A 194 -5.11 -6.49 -0.96
CA THR A 194 -6.13 -6.12 0.03
C THR A 194 -5.54 -5.10 1.01
N PRO A 195 -5.24 -3.87 0.56
CA PRO A 195 -4.65 -2.85 1.41
C PRO A 195 -5.66 -2.37 2.49
N SER A 196 -5.32 -2.57 3.76
CA SER A 196 -6.06 -2.07 4.94
C SER A 196 -5.80 -0.59 5.27
N TYR A 197 -4.83 0.03 4.57
CA TYR A 197 -4.40 1.41 4.75
C TYR A 197 -4.37 2.14 3.41
N THR A 198 -4.42 3.48 3.44
CA THR A 198 -4.24 4.31 2.23
C THR A 198 -2.95 3.97 1.48
N LEU A 199 -1.89 3.64 2.21
CA LEU A 199 -0.71 2.98 1.67
C LEU A 199 -0.38 1.76 2.54
N HIS A 200 -0.48 0.56 1.97
CA HIS A 200 -0.11 -0.70 2.63
C HIS A 200 1.01 -1.38 1.85
N VAL A 201 2.18 -1.48 2.46
CA VAL A 201 3.33 -2.20 1.90
C VAL A 201 3.48 -3.54 2.63
N ASN A 202 3.40 -4.64 1.90
CA ASN A 202 3.79 -5.96 2.40
C ASN A 202 5.31 -6.16 2.16
N GLY A 203 6.10 -5.69 3.12
CA GLY A 203 7.56 -5.72 3.13
C GLY A 203 8.16 -4.48 3.80
N SER A 204 9.47 -4.29 3.64
CA SER A 204 10.19 -3.15 4.22
C SER A 204 9.94 -1.83 3.49
N VAL A 205 9.88 -0.73 4.24
CA VAL A 205 9.79 0.63 3.71
C VAL A 205 10.99 1.43 4.19
N ALA A 206 11.74 2.04 3.26
CA ALA A 206 12.90 2.86 3.56
C ALA A 206 12.75 4.26 2.94
N GLY A 207 13.20 5.27 3.66
CA GLY A 207 13.28 6.65 3.20
C GLY A 207 14.58 7.28 3.69
N THR A 208 15.10 8.25 2.95
CA THR A 208 16.29 9.02 3.36
C THR A 208 15.96 10.12 4.37
N GLY A 209 14.68 10.49 4.50
CA GLY A 209 14.18 11.49 5.43
C GLY A 209 13.19 10.94 6.45
N ALA A 210 12.73 11.80 7.35
CA ALA A 210 11.77 11.44 8.39
C ALA A 210 10.34 11.24 7.82
N TYR A 211 9.63 10.27 8.40
CA TYR A 211 8.18 10.14 8.19
C TYR A 211 7.45 11.18 9.03
N ASN A 212 7.07 12.28 8.40
CA ASN A 212 6.45 13.42 9.08
C ASN A 212 4.97 13.16 9.36
N ALA A 213 4.57 13.30 10.63
CA ALA A 213 3.18 13.36 11.04
C ALA A 213 2.77 14.82 11.29
N LEU A 214 1.72 15.29 10.60
CA LEU A 214 1.17 16.63 10.82
C LEU A 214 0.75 16.77 12.29
N SER A 215 1.28 17.78 12.98
CA SER A 215 1.13 17.92 14.44
C SER A 215 0.94 19.36 14.92
N ASP A 216 0.65 20.28 14.00
CA ASP A 216 0.38 21.70 14.26
C ASP A 216 -0.81 21.90 15.21
N ILE A 217 -0.70 22.85 16.15
CA ILE A 217 -1.75 23.13 17.14
C ILE A 217 -3.07 23.56 16.48
N ARG A 218 -3.04 24.19 15.30
CA ARG A 218 -4.24 24.61 14.54
C ARG A 218 -5.02 23.43 13.97
N LEU A 219 -4.39 22.25 13.88
CA LEU A 219 -5.01 21.02 13.41
C LEU A 219 -5.53 20.15 14.57
N LYS A 220 -5.44 20.63 15.81
CA LYS A 220 -5.74 19.86 17.03
C LYS A 220 -6.77 20.57 17.89
N THR A 221 -7.63 19.79 18.54
CA THR A 221 -8.62 20.25 19.53
C THR A 221 -8.65 19.25 20.69
N ASN A 222 -9.35 19.59 21.79
CA ASN A 222 -9.49 18.73 22.98
C ASN A 222 -8.14 18.26 23.56
N ILE A 223 -7.17 19.18 23.61
CA ILE A 223 -5.81 18.90 24.09
C ILE A 223 -5.83 18.72 25.62
N LYS A 224 -5.41 17.56 26.11
CA LYS A 224 -5.34 17.21 27.53
C LYS A 224 -3.95 16.65 27.88
N PRO A 225 -3.45 16.86 29.10
CA PRO A 225 -2.26 16.18 29.59
C PRO A 225 -2.42 14.65 29.57
N LEU A 226 -1.30 13.92 29.43
CA LEU A 226 -1.30 12.47 29.56
C LEU A 226 -1.19 12.07 31.04
N GLU A 227 -2.11 11.24 31.49
CA GLU A 227 -2.20 10.79 32.89
C GLU A 227 -2.01 9.28 33.03
N GLY A 228 -1.46 8.85 34.17
CA GLY A 228 -1.21 7.45 34.50
C GLY A 228 -0.25 6.75 33.54
N VAL A 229 0.70 7.49 32.96
CA VAL A 229 1.58 6.97 31.90
C VAL A 229 2.54 5.92 32.41
N ILE A 230 3.03 6.04 33.66
CA ILE A 230 3.95 5.06 34.25
C ILE A 230 3.25 3.71 34.40
N GLU A 231 2.05 3.71 34.98
CA GLU A 231 1.28 2.49 35.25
C GLU A 231 0.86 1.82 33.93
N LYS A 232 0.45 2.61 32.93
CA LYS A 232 0.10 2.10 31.59
C LYS A 232 1.31 1.48 30.87
N LEU A 233 2.47 2.16 30.89
CA LEU A 233 3.69 1.65 30.27
C LEU A 233 4.25 0.43 31.01
N ALA A 234 4.15 0.39 32.33
CA ALA A 234 4.56 -0.76 33.14
C ALA A 234 3.74 -2.02 32.84
N GLY A 235 2.50 -1.86 32.31
CA GLY A 235 1.68 -2.97 31.84
C GLY A 235 2.03 -3.49 30.44
N LEU A 236 2.97 -2.85 29.73
CA LEU A 236 3.44 -3.30 28.41
C LEU A 236 4.64 -4.24 28.54
N HIS A 237 4.67 -5.26 27.69
CA HIS A 237 5.76 -6.23 27.64
C HIS A 237 6.45 -6.17 26.28
N GLY A 238 7.71 -5.74 26.28
CA GLY A 238 8.58 -5.92 25.12
C GLY A 238 8.88 -7.40 24.95
N ILE A 239 8.71 -7.93 23.73
CA ILE A 239 8.92 -9.34 23.40
C ILE A 239 9.80 -9.48 22.18
N THR A 240 10.44 -10.64 22.04
CA THR A 240 10.95 -11.11 20.75
C THR A 240 9.93 -12.04 20.09
N TYR A 241 9.91 -12.07 18.76
CA TYR A 241 9.04 -12.97 18.00
C TYR A 241 9.60 -13.27 16.61
N THR A 242 9.14 -14.36 16.02
CA THR A 242 9.30 -14.67 14.59
C THR A 242 7.91 -14.80 13.95
N TRP A 243 7.83 -14.51 12.65
CA TRP A 243 6.58 -14.67 11.91
C TRP A 243 6.21 -16.14 11.75
N LYS A 244 4.93 -16.47 11.93
CA LYS A 244 4.41 -17.83 11.66
C LYS A 244 4.53 -18.24 10.19
N ASP A 245 4.49 -17.27 9.29
CA ASP A 245 4.63 -17.44 7.84
C ASP A 245 5.66 -16.42 7.32
N PRO A 246 6.96 -16.74 7.37
CA PRO A 246 8.02 -15.81 6.96
C PRO A 246 8.01 -15.53 5.46
N VAL A 247 7.49 -16.44 4.63
CA VAL A 247 7.39 -16.26 3.18
C VAL A 247 6.34 -15.19 2.85
N LYS A 248 5.17 -15.27 3.48
CA LYS A 248 4.10 -14.26 3.32
C LYS A 248 4.51 -12.89 3.83
N MET A 249 5.21 -12.86 4.97
CA MET A 249 5.67 -11.61 5.62
C MET A 249 6.97 -11.06 5.03
N LYS A 250 7.63 -11.82 4.16
CA LYS A 250 8.91 -11.49 3.51
C LYS A 250 10.02 -11.10 4.50
N ASP A 251 10.00 -11.71 5.68
CA ASP A 251 11.01 -11.55 6.71
C ASP A 251 11.01 -12.80 7.60
N ASP A 252 12.15 -13.45 7.72
CA ASP A 252 12.37 -14.66 8.53
C ASP A 252 13.20 -14.40 9.80
N ARG A 253 13.63 -13.15 10.02
CA ARG A 253 14.47 -12.78 11.15
C ARG A 253 13.66 -12.67 12.44
N GLU A 254 14.32 -12.91 13.58
CA GLU A 254 13.78 -12.57 14.89
C GLU A 254 13.60 -11.05 15.00
N GLN A 255 12.41 -10.64 15.47
CA GLN A 255 12.00 -9.26 15.61
C GLN A 255 11.79 -8.92 17.08
N ILE A 256 11.86 -7.63 17.42
CA ILE A 256 11.51 -7.09 18.73
C ILE A 256 10.25 -6.24 18.58
N GLY A 257 9.30 -6.37 19.49
CA GLY A 257 8.07 -5.57 19.45
C GLY A 257 7.12 -5.81 20.61
N PHE A 258 5.84 -5.50 20.36
CA PHE A 258 4.74 -5.67 21.29
C PHE A 258 3.64 -6.57 20.70
N ILE A 259 2.88 -7.22 21.58
CA ILE A 259 1.60 -7.83 21.22
C ILE A 259 0.54 -6.72 21.12
N ALA A 260 -0.10 -6.59 19.96
CA ALA A 260 -1.08 -5.52 19.71
C ALA A 260 -2.26 -5.54 20.69
N GLN A 261 -2.68 -6.73 21.11
CA GLN A 261 -3.77 -6.94 22.07
C GLN A 261 -3.42 -6.41 23.46
N ASP A 262 -2.16 -6.49 23.88
CA ASP A 262 -1.71 -5.94 25.16
C ASP A 262 -1.61 -4.41 25.09
N VAL A 263 -1.08 -3.88 23.99
CA VAL A 263 -1.08 -2.43 23.73
C VAL A 263 -2.51 -1.88 23.76
N LYS A 264 -3.47 -2.58 23.16
CA LYS A 264 -4.87 -2.14 23.09
C LYS A 264 -5.52 -1.95 24.47
N LYS A 265 -5.10 -2.72 25.50
CA LYS A 265 -5.63 -2.61 26.86
C LYS A 265 -5.28 -1.28 27.53
N VAL A 266 -4.08 -0.75 27.26
CA VAL A 266 -3.53 0.44 27.93
C VAL A 266 -3.51 1.70 27.05
N PHE A 267 -3.32 1.52 25.73
CA PHE A 267 -3.30 2.57 24.70
C PHE A 267 -4.14 2.13 23.49
N PRO A 268 -5.48 2.02 23.62
CA PRO A 268 -6.35 1.57 22.53
C PRO A 268 -6.21 2.43 21.26
N GLN A 269 -5.90 3.72 21.40
CA GLN A 269 -5.68 4.64 20.29
C GLN A 269 -4.44 4.31 19.44
N ALA A 270 -3.49 3.55 19.96
CA ALA A 270 -2.29 3.13 19.24
C ALA A 270 -2.49 1.83 18.45
N VAL A 271 -3.70 1.25 18.45
CA VAL A 271 -3.99 -0.04 17.82
C VAL A 271 -5.14 0.08 16.83
N THR A 272 -4.91 -0.39 15.61
CA THR A 272 -5.92 -0.45 14.55
C THR A 272 -6.30 -1.91 14.28
N LEU A 273 -7.60 -2.19 14.20
CA LEU A 273 -8.13 -3.45 13.69
C LEU A 273 -8.29 -3.34 12.17
N GLN A 274 -7.65 -4.25 11.44
CA GLN A 274 -7.67 -4.29 9.99
C GLN A 274 -8.88 -5.08 9.45
N ASN A 275 -9.17 -4.93 8.17
CA ASN A 275 -10.30 -5.59 7.50
C ASN A 275 -10.18 -7.12 7.48
N ASP A 276 -8.96 -7.65 7.59
CA ASP A 276 -8.68 -9.09 7.68
C ASP A 276 -8.74 -9.64 9.11
N GLY A 277 -9.10 -8.79 10.09
CA GLY A 277 -9.21 -9.16 11.50
C GLY A 277 -7.90 -9.09 12.29
N PHE A 278 -6.76 -8.81 11.64
CA PHE A 278 -5.50 -8.62 12.36
C PHE A 278 -5.40 -7.23 12.98
N MET A 279 -4.64 -7.12 14.08
CA MET A 279 -4.37 -5.85 14.74
C MET A 279 -2.93 -5.41 14.46
N SER A 280 -2.73 -4.11 14.33
CA SER A 280 -1.40 -3.50 14.14
C SER A 280 -1.21 -2.30 15.06
N VAL A 281 0.04 -2.03 15.41
CA VAL A 281 0.42 -1.01 16.40
C VAL A 281 1.08 0.20 15.72
N ALA A 282 0.59 1.39 16.03
CA ALA A 282 1.23 2.66 15.68
C ALA A 282 2.31 3.00 16.72
N TYR A 283 3.51 2.43 16.56
CA TYR A 283 4.63 2.60 17.51
C TYR A 283 4.97 4.06 17.82
N SER A 284 4.81 4.97 16.85
CA SER A 284 5.04 6.41 17.06
C SER A 284 4.13 7.03 18.12
N MET A 285 2.93 6.47 18.36
CA MET A 285 2.02 6.93 19.40
C MET A 285 2.46 6.55 20.82
N ILE A 286 3.44 5.66 20.97
CA ILE A 286 4.01 5.28 22.28
C ILE A 286 5.09 6.28 22.71
N ILE A 287 5.68 7.04 21.77
CA ILE A 287 6.76 8.00 22.07
C ILE A 287 6.30 9.09 23.07
N PRO A 288 5.15 9.79 22.89
CA PRO A 288 4.76 10.84 23.83
C PRO A 288 4.50 10.34 25.28
N PRO A 289 3.78 9.22 25.51
CA PRO A 289 3.70 8.61 26.85
C PRO A 289 5.07 8.30 27.46
N THR A 290 6.01 7.77 26.66
CA THR A 290 7.37 7.46 27.14
C THR A 290 8.11 8.72 27.57
N VAL A 291 8.00 9.83 26.82
CA VAL A 291 8.60 11.12 27.21
C VAL A 291 8.02 11.62 28.54
N GLU A 292 6.70 11.55 28.73
CA GLU A 292 6.07 11.96 29.99
C GLU A 292 6.46 11.04 31.16
N ALA A 293 6.61 9.74 30.93
CA ALA A 293 7.09 8.83 31.96
C ALA A 293 8.54 9.14 32.39
N VAL A 294 9.43 9.46 31.45
CA VAL A 294 10.81 9.87 31.75
C VAL A 294 10.82 11.15 32.60
N LYS A 295 10.00 12.15 32.27
CA LYS A 295 9.88 13.38 33.08
C LYS A 295 9.40 13.10 34.49
N LEU A 296 8.40 12.23 34.65
CA LEU A 296 7.87 11.84 35.95
C LEU A 296 8.88 11.05 36.78
N ILE A 297 9.63 10.14 36.14
CA ILE A 297 10.72 9.40 36.80
C ILE A 297 11.79 10.37 37.28
N TYR A 298 12.21 11.32 36.44
CA TYR A 298 13.20 12.33 36.80
C TYR A 298 12.73 13.19 37.99
N ALA A 299 11.45 13.62 38.00
CA ALA A 299 10.88 14.35 39.13
C ALA A 299 10.89 13.53 40.44
N LYS A 300 10.59 12.22 40.37
CA LYS A 300 10.66 11.31 41.52
C LYS A 300 12.11 11.13 42.01
N VAL A 301 13.09 11.09 41.11
CA VAL A 301 14.52 11.02 41.47
C VAL A 301 14.93 12.27 42.27
N LEU A 302 14.62 13.46 41.77
CA LEU A 302 14.91 14.72 42.49
C LEU A 302 14.25 14.76 43.88
N GLN A 303 13.01 14.26 43.98
CA GLN A 303 12.31 14.19 45.25
C GLN A 303 12.98 13.21 46.23
N LEU A 304 13.43 12.05 45.75
CA LEU A 304 14.15 11.07 46.56
C LEU A 304 15.50 11.60 47.04
N GLU A 305 16.26 12.29 46.18
CA GLU A 305 17.53 12.93 46.55
C GLU A 305 17.33 13.99 47.64
N ALA A 306 16.30 14.83 47.52
CA ALA A 306 15.97 15.81 48.54
C ALA A 306 15.57 15.16 49.87
N ASN A 307 14.85 14.03 49.83
CA ASN A 307 14.52 13.27 51.03
C ASN A 307 15.76 12.65 51.67
N PHE A 308 16.70 12.15 50.87
CA PHE A 308 17.96 11.60 51.35
C PHE A 308 18.81 12.66 52.07
N GLN A 309 18.98 13.85 51.47
CA GLN A 309 19.69 14.96 52.12
C GLN A 309 19.07 15.38 53.46
N LYS A 310 17.74 15.40 53.54
CA LYS A 310 17.03 15.67 54.81
C LYS A 310 17.28 14.58 55.85
N ALA A 311 17.30 13.32 55.42
CA ALA A 311 17.59 12.20 56.30
C ALA A 311 19.03 12.28 56.84
N ASP A 312 20.02 12.53 55.97
CA ASP A 312 21.43 12.69 56.34
C ASP A 312 21.62 13.85 57.33
N SER A 313 20.98 14.99 57.08
CA SER A 313 21.02 16.14 57.99
C SER A 313 20.45 15.80 59.36
N ARG A 314 19.40 14.98 59.41
CA ARG A 314 18.80 14.52 60.67
C ARG A 314 19.69 13.52 61.41
N VAL A 315 20.33 12.61 60.68
CA VAL A 315 21.29 11.65 61.26
C VAL A 315 22.47 12.42 61.87
N ALA A 316 23.07 13.37 61.14
CA ALA A 316 24.18 14.18 61.65
C ALA A 316 23.79 14.99 62.91
N ALA A 317 22.56 15.54 62.94
CA ALA A 317 22.07 16.26 64.12
C ALA A 317 21.91 15.33 65.34
N LEU A 318 21.36 14.14 65.15
CA LEU A 318 21.18 13.13 66.20
C LEU A 318 22.52 12.55 66.70
N GLU A 319 23.50 12.38 65.82
CA GLU A 319 24.85 11.95 66.19
C GLU A 319 25.52 12.98 67.11
N LYS A 320 25.39 14.27 66.78
CA LYS A 320 25.90 15.37 67.62
C LYS A 320 25.20 15.45 68.98
N GLU A 321 23.88 15.27 69.01
CA GLU A 321 23.11 15.22 70.25
C GLU A 321 23.54 14.03 71.12
N ASN A 322 23.70 12.85 70.53
CA ASN A 322 24.20 11.66 71.23
C ASN A 322 25.61 11.85 71.78
N GLU A 323 26.51 12.52 71.04
CA GLU A 323 27.86 12.84 71.54
C GLU A 323 27.80 13.78 72.75
N LEU A 324 26.94 14.80 72.70
CA LEU A 324 26.74 15.74 73.79
C LEU A 324 26.13 15.05 75.03
N LEU A 325 25.15 14.18 74.83
CA LEU A 325 24.54 13.39 75.88
C LEU A 325 25.55 12.45 76.54
N LYS A 326 26.42 11.80 75.76
CA LYS A 326 27.53 10.99 76.30
C LYS A 326 28.46 11.84 77.17
N LYS A 327 28.93 12.99 76.68
CA LYS A 327 29.77 13.92 77.47
C LYS A 327 29.09 14.36 78.76
N ARG A 328 27.79 14.67 78.70
CA ARG A 328 27.01 15.07 79.89
C ARG A 328 26.88 13.91 80.88
N SER A 329 26.67 12.69 80.39
CA SER A 329 26.63 11.47 81.21
C SER A 329 27.98 11.23 81.89
N ASP A 330 29.09 11.34 81.16
CA ASP A 330 30.44 11.16 81.68
C ASP A 330 30.77 12.20 82.77
N LEU A 331 30.41 13.47 82.54
CA LEU A 331 30.59 14.54 83.53
C LEU A 331 29.80 14.26 84.81
N MET A 332 28.52 13.87 84.67
CA MET A 332 27.65 13.58 85.81
C MET A 332 28.17 12.36 86.62
N MET A 333 28.71 11.36 85.94
CA MET A 333 29.38 10.22 86.59
C MET A 333 30.63 10.65 87.37
N SER A 334 31.46 11.53 86.81
CA SER A 334 32.63 12.08 87.50
C SER A 334 32.25 12.91 88.74
N GLU A 335 31.23 13.76 88.64
CA GLU A 335 30.71 14.52 89.79
C GLU A 335 30.17 13.59 90.88
N LEU A 336 29.48 12.51 90.48
CA LEU A 336 28.98 11.50 91.42
C LEU A 336 30.13 10.78 92.15
N GLU A 337 31.20 10.43 91.45
CA GLU A 337 32.40 9.85 92.07
C GLU A 337 33.06 10.81 93.05
N LYS A 338 33.18 12.09 92.68
CA LYS A 338 33.72 13.13 93.57
C LYS A 338 32.87 13.28 94.83
N MET A 339 31.54 13.35 94.69
CA MET A 339 30.62 13.39 95.82
C MET A 339 30.73 12.12 96.70
N LYS A 340 30.94 10.93 96.11
CA LYS A 340 31.19 9.70 96.88
C LYS A 340 32.49 9.80 97.70
N CYS A 341 33.57 10.28 97.10
CA CYS A 341 34.83 10.53 97.80
C CYS A 341 34.66 11.53 98.95
N ASP A 342 33.98 12.65 98.71
CA ASP A 342 33.70 13.67 99.72
C ASP A 342 32.83 13.10 100.87
N LEU A 343 31.85 12.25 100.55
CA LEU A 343 30.99 11.60 101.54
C LEU A 343 31.74 10.55 102.39
N VAL A 344 32.70 9.84 101.79
CA VAL A 344 33.62 8.96 102.53
C VAL A 344 34.53 9.78 103.46
N ALA A 345 35.07 10.91 102.98
CA ALA A 345 35.88 11.81 103.80
C ALA A 345 35.08 12.41 104.98
N LEU A 346 33.84 12.86 104.75
CA LEU A 346 32.95 13.36 105.80
C LEU A 346 32.61 12.28 106.86
N LYS A 347 32.42 11.02 106.44
CA LYS A 347 32.20 9.91 107.38
C LYS A 347 33.44 9.60 108.24
N GLN A 348 34.65 9.91 107.77
CA GLN A 348 35.88 9.76 108.55
C GLN A 348 36.12 10.93 109.53
N VAL A 349 35.50 12.10 109.28
CA VAL A 349 35.66 13.33 110.10
C VAL A 349 34.47 13.58 111.05
N ALA A 350 33.36 12.85 110.90
CA ALA A 350 32.24 12.94 111.83
C ALA A 350 32.70 12.53 113.25
N PRO A 351 32.61 13.42 114.26
CA PRO A 351 32.98 13.05 115.62
C PRO A 351 32.05 11.94 116.09
N SER A 352 32.64 10.88 116.66
CA SER A 352 31.93 9.87 117.43
C SER A 352 31.14 10.61 118.52
N ASN A 353 29.84 10.77 118.32
CA ASN A 353 28.92 11.14 119.40
C ASN A 353 28.69 9.88 120.24
N ARG A 354 29.75 9.40 120.89
CA ARG A 354 29.64 8.52 122.07
C ARG A 354 29.22 9.42 123.21
N ILE A 355 27.92 9.43 123.49
CA ILE A 355 27.38 9.91 124.75
C ILE A 355 28.12 9.15 125.87
N PRO A 356 28.81 9.82 126.81
CA PRO A 356 29.42 9.13 127.94
C PRO A 356 28.31 8.63 128.87
N ALA A 357 28.25 7.32 129.06
CA ALA A 357 27.45 6.73 130.13
C ALA A 357 28.18 6.92 131.46
N SER A 358 27.83 7.97 132.20
CA SER A 358 28.14 8.06 133.62
C SER A 358 26.89 8.42 134.44
N VAL A 359 26.46 7.41 135.22
CA VAL A 359 25.88 7.50 136.58
C VAL A 359 24.42 7.97 136.71
N GLN A 360 23.53 7.06 137.15
CA GLN A 360 22.90 7.15 138.48
C GLN A 360 22.16 5.87 138.90
N HIS A 361 22.30 5.58 140.20
CA HIS A 361 21.83 4.45 141.01
C HIS A 361 20.32 4.15 140.97
N LYS A 362 19.96 2.86 140.98
CA LYS A 362 19.42 2.14 142.15
C LYS A 362 19.40 0.64 141.93
#